data_AF-A0A9D8KDF7-F1
#
_entry.id   AF-A0A9D8KDF7-F1
#
_cell.length_a   1.000
_cell.length_b   1.000
_cell.length_c   1.000
_cell.angle_alpha   90.00
_cell.angle_beta   90.00
_cell.angle_gamma   90.00
#
_symmetry.space_group_name_H-M   'P 1'
#
loop_
_entity.id
_entity.type
_entity.pdbx_description
1 polymer ?
#
loop_
_entity_poly.entity_id
_entity_poly.type
_entity_poly.pdbx_seq_one_letter_code
_entity_poly.pdbx_strand_id
1 'polypeptide(L)'
;MERKGFFKSFIVPLVIVVGIMLISAIIYHSASGLEPGKLRDLLISIFGPLLFFSIWFFALVGPPLAYFRGALFIERLIIAFANPIIWIVKMESMVACQFSGIEMIYFLFLPWFFGIICVTLFLFSVSEIVCRTIHKIKDPEDVRIFHPAVVVLLILGLAGTYMGLIKGQEWVYMVVHHYAAHFLN
;
A
#
# COMPACT_ATOMS: atom_id res chain seq x y z
N MET A 1 -6.30 22.44 -10.38
CA MET A 1 -4.85 22.51 -10.66
C MET A 1 -4.56 22.11 -12.09
N GLU A 2 -3.76 22.90 -12.79
CA GLU A 2 -3.33 22.60 -14.15
C GLU A 2 -2.38 21.39 -14.17
N ARG A 3 -2.62 20.47 -15.11
CA ARG A 3 -1.85 19.22 -15.23
C ARG A 3 -0.47 19.51 -15.81
N LYS A 4 0.60 19.20 -15.07
CA LYS A 4 1.99 19.47 -15.48
C LYS A 4 2.55 18.48 -16.53
N GLY A 5 1.68 17.85 -17.32
CA GLY A 5 2.01 16.75 -18.25
C GLY A 5 2.13 15.38 -17.55
N PHE A 6 1.77 14.31 -18.25
CA PHE A 6 1.68 12.94 -17.71
C PHE A 6 2.95 12.48 -16.97
N PHE A 7 4.12 12.76 -17.54
CA PHE A 7 5.40 12.36 -16.95
C PHE A 7 5.63 13.00 -15.57
N LYS A 8 5.38 14.31 -15.45
CA LYS A 8 5.59 15.01 -14.18
C LYS A 8 4.47 14.72 -13.19
N SER A 9 3.22 14.59 -13.64
CA SER A 9 2.07 14.39 -12.77
C SER A 9 1.98 12.96 -12.21
N PHE A 10 2.36 11.95 -12.99
CA PHE A 10 2.18 10.54 -12.64
C PHE A 10 3.51 9.77 -12.50
N ILE A 11 4.36 9.77 -13.53
CA ILE A 11 5.58 8.93 -13.55
C ILE A 11 6.55 9.33 -12.46
N VAL A 12 6.82 10.63 -12.27
CA VAL A 12 7.76 11.09 -11.24
C VAL A 12 7.32 10.69 -9.82
N PRO A 13 6.08 10.97 -9.35
CA PRO A 13 5.63 10.48 -8.06
C PRO A 13 5.68 8.95 -7.91
N LEU A 14 5.31 8.21 -8.96
CA LEU A 14 5.36 6.75 -8.96
C LEU A 14 6.80 6.24 -8.76
N VAL A 15 7.75 6.77 -9.52
CA VAL A 15 9.18 6.41 -9.42
C VAL A 15 9.75 6.75 -8.05
N ILE A 16 9.33 7.87 -7.44
CA ILE A 16 9.76 8.22 -6.08
C ILE A 16 9.26 7.18 -5.07
N VAL A 17 7.96 6.87 -5.11
CA VAL A 17 7.31 5.94 -4.18
C VAL A 17 7.90 4.53 -4.28
N VAL A 18 8.00 4.02 -5.50
CA VAL A 18 8.55 2.68 -5.78
C VAL A 18 10.06 2.65 -5.57
N GLY A 19 10.77 3.69 -5.98
CA GLY A 19 12.22 3.80 -5.84
C GLY A 19 12.68 3.75 -4.39
N ILE A 20 11.98 4.46 -3.49
CA ILE A 20 12.29 4.40 -2.05
C ILE A 20 12.08 2.99 -1.50
N MET A 21 10.99 2.31 -1.88
CA MET A 21 10.74 0.92 -1.46
C MET A 21 11.84 -0.01 -1.97
N LEU A 22 12.20 0.06 -3.25
CA LEU A 22 13.20 -0.80 -3.86
C LEU A 22 14.60 -0.58 -3.27
N ILE A 23 15.04 0.67 -3.13
CA ILE A 23 16.32 1.01 -2.51
C ILE A 23 16.36 0.49 -1.07
N SER A 24 15.29 0.71 -0.31
CA SER A 24 15.19 0.23 1.07
C SER A 24 15.23 -1.29 1.16
N ALA A 25 14.51 -1.98 0.26
CA ALA A 25 14.51 -3.44 0.19
C ALA A 25 15.90 -4.00 -0.14
N ILE A 26 16.58 -3.43 -1.15
CA ILE A 26 17.91 -3.88 -1.55
C ILE A 26 18.90 -3.71 -0.41
N ILE A 27 18.94 -2.54 0.24
CA ILE A 27 19.90 -2.27 1.31
C ILE A 27 19.58 -3.13 2.54
N TYR A 28 18.32 -3.21 2.95
CA TYR A 28 17.89 -4.02 4.09
C TYR A 28 18.24 -5.51 3.91
N HIS A 29 17.91 -6.08 2.75
CA HIS A 29 18.20 -7.49 2.48
C HIS A 29 19.71 -7.75 2.29
N SER A 30 20.46 -6.83 1.68
CA SER A 30 21.91 -6.97 1.53
C SER A 30 22.64 -6.89 2.87
N ALA A 31 22.13 -6.10 3.82
CA ALA A 31 22.69 -6.01 5.16
C ALA A 31 22.61 -7.33 5.94
N SER A 32 21.69 -8.23 5.58
CA SER A 32 21.56 -9.54 6.23
C SER A 32 22.77 -10.47 5.96
N GLY A 33 23.47 -10.26 4.84
CA GLY A 33 24.70 -10.99 4.48
C GLY A 33 25.98 -10.45 5.13
N LEU A 34 25.91 -9.32 5.86
CA LEU A 34 27.06 -8.78 6.58
C LEU A 34 27.29 -9.52 7.90
N GLU A 35 28.54 -9.61 8.32
CA GLU A 35 28.88 -10.09 9.66
C GLU A 35 28.20 -9.23 10.75
N PRO A 36 27.87 -9.81 11.90
CA PRO A 36 27.32 -9.06 13.02
C PRO A 36 28.23 -7.89 13.42
N GLY A 37 27.69 -6.67 13.43
CA GLY A 37 28.46 -5.48 13.75
C GLY A 37 27.67 -4.19 13.52
N LYS A 38 28.25 -3.06 13.97
CA LYS A 38 27.58 -1.74 14.00
C LYS A 38 27.03 -1.30 12.65
N LEU A 39 27.72 -1.61 11.55
CA LEU A 39 27.27 -1.26 10.21
C LEU A 39 25.99 -2.01 9.84
N ARG A 40 25.95 -3.33 10.08
CA ARG A 40 24.78 -4.17 9.84
C ARG A 40 23.59 -3.68 10.66
N ASP A 41 23.80 -3.42 11.94
CA ASP A 41 22.75 -2.95 12.84
C ASP A 41 22.19 -1.61 12.37
N LEU A 42 23.05 -0.65 12.01
CA LEU A 42 22.64 0.65 11.49
C LEU A 42 21.78 0.53 10.22
N LEU A 43 22.23 -0.30 9.26
CA LEU A 43 21.51 -0.48 8.00
C LEU A 43 20.14 -1.14 8.23
N ILE A 44 20.07 -2.18 9.06
CA ILE A 44 18.82 -2.87 9.39
C ILE A 44 17.86 -1.94 10.14
N SER A 45 18.35 -1.17 11.11
CA SER A 45 17.54 -0.25 11.92
C SER A 45 16.99 0.95 11.14
N ILE A 46 17.65 1.38 10.06
CA ILE A 46 17.16 2.47 9.21
C ILE A 46 16.27 1.94 8.09
N PHE A 47 16.79 0.99 7.30
CA PHE A 47 16.13 0.56 6.08
C PHE A 47 15.01 -0.45 6.31
N GLY A 48 14.99 -1.16 7.44
CA GLY A 48 13.87 -2.02 7.83
C GLY A 48 12.59 -1.22 8.07
N PRO A 49 12.59 -0.22 8.99
CA PRO A 49 11.45 0.67 9.17
C PRO A 49 11.11 1.45 7.91
N LEU A 50 12.11 1.95 7.15
CA LEU A 50 11.84 2.68 5.91
C LEU A 50 11.12 1.80 4.87
N LEU A 51 11.54 0.54 4.72
CA LEU A 51 10.86 -0.44 3.88
C LEU A 51 9.43 -0.68 4.37
N PHE A 52 9.24 -0.91 5.67
CA PHE A 52 7.92 -1.10 6.26
C PHE A 52 6.99 0.10 6.00
N PHE A 53 7.46 1.32 6.27
CA PHE A 53 6.70 2.55 6.00
C PHE A 53 6.42 2.73 4.51
N SER A 54 7.36 2.37 3.64
CA SER A 54 7.18 2.44 2.18
C SER A 54 6.06 1.54 1.67
N ILE A 55 5.86 0.40 2.32
CA ILE A 55 4.84 -0.57 1.95
C ILE A 55 3.48 -0.16 2.53
N TRP A 56 3.43 0.26 3.79
CA TRP A 56 2.18 0.48 4.51
C TRP A 56 1.62 1.91 4.44
N PHE A 57 2.47 2.94 4.35
CA PHE A 57 2.06 4.32 4.60
C PHE A 57 2.27 5.27 3.42
N PHE A 58 2.87 4.81 2.31
CA PHE A 58 3.16 5.70 1.19
C PHE A 58 1.92 6.18 0.41
N ALA A 59 0.74 5.61 0.68
CA ALA A 59 -0.54 6.17 0.29
C ALA A 59 -0.79 7.58 0.89
N LEU A 60 -0.06 7.99 1.94
CA LEU A 60 -0.07 9.35 2.49
C LEU A 60 0.92 10.32 1.80
N VAL A 61 1.81 9.82 0.94
CA VAL A 61 2.89 10.64 0.33
C VAL A 61 2.76 10.69 -1.19
N GLY A 62 2.58 9.54 -1.83
CA GLY A 62 2.47 9.44 -3.29
C GLY A 62 1.27 10.20 -3.87
N PRO A 63 0.03 9.91 -3.40
CA PRO A 63 -1.17 10.58 -3.89
C PRO A 63 -1.15 12.10 -3.72
N PRO A 64 -0.71 12.69 -2.58
CA PRO A 64 -0.58 14.15 -2.48
C PRO A 64 0.43 14.72 -3.47
N LEU A 65 1.61 14.10 -3.63
CA LEU A 65 2.61 14.53 -4.59
C LEU A 65 2.04 14.58 -6.02
N ALA A 66 1.24 13.58 -6.39
CA ALA A 66 0.60 13.52 -7.71
C ALA A 66 -0.61 14.46 -7.83
N TYR A 67 -1.41 14.59 -6.77
CA TYR A 67 -2.57 15.51 -6.70
C TYR A 67 -2.15 16.94 -7.01
N PHE A 68 -1.13 17.44 -6.31
CA PHE A 68 -0.66 18.81 -6.49
C PHE A 68 0.07 19.07 -7.81
N ARG A 69 0.30 18.01 -8.61
CA ARG A 69 0.83 18.09 -9.98
C ARG A 69 -0.25 17.91 -11.05
N GLY A 70 -1.52 17.79 -10.63
CA GLY A 70 -2.68 17.65 -11.51
C GLY A 70 -2.89 16.25 -12.08
N ALA A 71 -2.40 15.21 -11.39
CA ALA A 71 -2.68 13.83 -11.78
C ALA A 71 -4.17 13.50 -11.69
N LEU A 72 -4.63 12.54 -12.49
CA LEU A 72 -6.01 12.03 -12.45
C LEU A 72 -6.26 11.18 -11.20
N PHE A 73 -7.53 10.99 -10.82
CA PHE A 73 -7.88 10.17 -9.66
C PHE A 73 -7.32 8.74 -9.75
N ILE A 74 -7.46 8.10 -10.91
CA ILE A 74 -6.93 6.74 -11.15
C ILE A 74 -5.40 6.71 -11.11
N GLU A 75 -4.71 7.72 -11.64
CA GLU A 75 -3.24 7.82 -11.55
C GLU A 75 -2.78 7.84 -10.10
N ARG A 76 -3.47 8.59 -9.24
CA ARG A 76 -3.17 8.68 -7.80
C ARG A 76 -3.50 7.39 -7.05
N LEU A 77 -4.58 6.71 -7.44
CA LEU A 77 -4.94 5.40 -6.91
C LEU A 77 -3.86 4.38 -7.26
N ILE A 78 -3.40 4.32 -8.52
CA ILE A 78 -2.31 3.43 -8.94
C ILE A 78 -1.04 3.71 -8.11
N ILE A 79 -0.68 4.97 -7.90
CA ILE A 79 0.48 5.33 -7.07
C ILE A 79 0.32 4.84 -5.63
N ALA A 80 -0.86 4.96 -5.04
CA ALA A 80 -1.12 4.48 -3.67
C ALA A 80 -0.92 2.96 -3.54
N PHE A 81 -1.34 2.20 -4.56
CA PHE A 81 -1.30 0.74 -4.55
C PHE A 81 -0.01 0.13 -5.09
N ALA A 82 0.86 0.91 -5.74
CA ALA A 82 2.07 0.38 -6.38
C ALA A 82 2.94 -0.45 -5.42
N ASN A 83 3.31 0.11 -4.26
CA ASN A 83 4.16 -0.56 -3.29
C ASN A 83 3.49 -1.81 -2.68
N PRO A 84 2.25 -1.73 -2.15
CA PRO A 84 1.51 -2.89 -1.69
C PRO A 84 1.43 -4.01 -2.73
N ILE A 85 1.05 -3.70 -3.97
CA ILE A 85 0.91 -4.72 -5.02
C ILE A 85 2.25 -5.36 -5.35
N ILE A 86 3.32 -4.59 -5.51
CA ILE A 86 4.66 -5.14 -5.76
C ILE A 86 5.10 -6.06 -4.62
N TRP A 87 4.84 -5.66 -3.36
CA TRP A 87 5.15 -6.48 -2.20
C TRP A 87 4.33 -7.77 -2.18
N ILE A 88 3.02 -7.71 -2.44
CA ILE A 88 2.14 -8.89 -2.51
C ILE A 88 2.64 -9.86 -3.59
N VAL A 89 2.88 -9.37 -4.81
CA VAL A 89 3.38 -10.19 -5.93
C VAL A 89 4.70 -10.85 -5.58
N LYS A 90 5.62 -10.12 -4.92
CA LYS A 90 6.88 -10.69 -4.43
C LYS A 90 6.62 -11.84 -3.44
N MET A 91 5.79 -11.62 -2.42
CA MET A 91 5.52 -12.64 -1.40
C MET A 91 4.84 -13.88 -1.98
N GLU A 92 3.85 -13.70 -2.84
CA GLU A 92 3.16 -14.78 -3.57
C GLU A 92 4.15 -15.57 -4.45
N SER A 93 5.05 -14.89 -5.17
CA SER A 93 6.04 -15.55 -6.02
C SER A 93 7.01 -16.45 -5.25
N MET A 94 7.27 -16.17 -3.97
CA MET A 94 8.15 -16.98 -3.13
C MET A 94 7.51 -18.32 -2.73
N VAL A 95 6.18 -18.43 -2.78
CA VAL A 95 5.43 -19.63 -2.38
C VAL A 95 4.71 -20.31 -3.56
N ALA A 96 4.77 -19.72 -4.75
CA ALA A 96 4.08 -20.19 -5.94
C ALA A 96 4.43 -21.63 -6.38
N CYS A 97 5.62 -22.13 -6.03
CA CYS A 97 6.01 -23.51 -6.33
C CYS A 97 5.39 -24.54 -5.38
N GLN A 98 4.82 -24.11 -4.26
CA GLN A 98 4.28 -24.99 -3.22
C GLN A 98 2.76 -25.14 -3.29
N PHE A 99 2.06 -24.16 -3.87
CA PHE A 99 0.60 -24.08 -3.87
C PHE A 99 0.07 -23.93 -5.30
N SER A 100 -1.12 -24.48 -5.54
CA SER A 100 -1.82 -24.25 -6.80
C SER A 100 -2.30 -22.80 -6.92
N GLY A 101 -2.57 -22.33 -8.15
CA GLY A 101 -3.03 -20.96 -8.38
C GLY A 101 -4.34 -20.61 -7.66
N ILE A 102 -5.21 -21.60 -7.40
CA ILE A 102 -6.46 -21.39 -6.63
C ILE A 102 -6.13 -21.18 -5.15
N GLU A 103 -5.19 -21.94 -4.59
CA GLU A 103 -4.77 -21.79 -3.19
C GLU A 103 -4.05 -20.45 -2.96
N MET A 104 -3.30 -19.96 -3.94
CA MET A 104 -2.71 -18.62 -3.89
C MET A 104 -3.77 -17.51 -3.80
N ILE A 105 -4.96 -17.69 -4.35
CA ILE A 105 -6.06 -16.72 -4.17
C ILE A 105 -6.48 -16.65 -2.70
N TYR A 106 -6.45 -17.76 -1.96
CA TYR A 106 -6.74 -17.75 -0.51
C TYR A 106 -5.71 -16.94 0.28
N PHE A 107 -4.46 -16.87 -0.19
CA PHE A 107 -3.43 -16.11 0.49
C PHE A 107 -3.68 -14.60 0.44
N LEU A 108 -4.35 -14.11 -0.61
CA LEU A 108 -4.82 -12.72 -0.67
C LEU A 108 -5.81 -12.36 0.44
N PHE A 109 -6.52 -13.36 0.98
CA PHE A 109 -7.43 -13.19 2.11
C PHE A 109 -6.73 -13.36 3.45
N LEU A 110 -5.46 -13.74 3.51
CA LEU A 110 -4.75 -13.74 4.78
C LEU A 110 -4.70 -12.31 5.34
N PRO A 111 -4.78 -12.15 6.68
CA PRO A 111 -4.93 -10.85 7.32
C PRO A 111 -3.89 -9.82 6.89
N TRP A 112 -2.65 -10.26 6.62
CA TRP A 112 -1.57 -9.39 6.17
C TRP A 112 -1.78 -8.85 4.75
N PHE A 113 -2.15 -9.71 3.80
CA PHE A 113 -2.39 -9.34 2.40
C PHE A 113 -3.69 -8.55 2.22
N PHE A 114 -4.74 -9.00 2.88
CA PHE A 114 -6.01 -8.27 2.89
C PHE A 114 -5.86 -6.93 3.62
N GLY A 115 -5.22 -6.96 4.80
CA GLY A 115 -5.03 -5.79 5.65
C GLY A 115 -4.23 -4.67 4.98
N ILE A 116 -3.17 -4.99 4.23
CA ILE A 116 -2.40 -3.96 3.53
C ILE A 116 -3.21 -3.26 2.43
N ILE A 117 -4.06 -4.00 1.70
CA ILE A 117 -4.97 -3.41 0.70
C ILE A 117 -5.98 -2.48 1.38
N CYS A 118 -6.57 -2.92 2.49
CA CYS A 118 -7.55 -2.12 3.23
C CYS A 118 -6.93 -0.88 3.87
N VAL A 119 -5.74 -0.98 4.45
CA VAL A 119 -5.00 0.18 4.98
C VAL A 119 -4.67 1.15 3.85
N THR A 120 -4.24 0.64 2.69
CA THR A 120 -3.96 1.48 1.52
C THR A 120 -5.21 2.25 1.07
N LEU A 121 -6.38 1.60 1.00
CA LEU A 121 -7.66 2.25 0.71
C LEU A 121 -7.98 3.35 1.71
N PHE A 122 -7.85 3.05 3.01
CA PHE A 122 -8.10 3.99 4.09
C PHE A 122 -7.18 5.22 3.98
N LEU A 123 -5.87 4.99 3.90
CA LEU A 123 -4.87 6.06 3.85
C LEU A 123 -4.95 6.89 2.56
N PHE A 124 -5.19 6.26 1.41
CA PHE A 124 -5.45 6.96 0.15
C PHE A 124 -6.66 7.91 0.29
N SER A 125 -7.73 7.43 0.93
CA SER A 125 -8.96 8.21 1.09
C SER A 125 -8.77 9.40 2.04
N VAL A 126 -8.07 9.18 3.15
CA VAL A 126 -7.65 10.27 4.07
C VAL A 126 -6.79 11.29 3.31
N SER A 127 -5.79 10.82 2.57
CA SER A 127 -4.92 11.68 1.76
C SER A 127 -5.71 12.50 0.73
N GLU A 128 -6.67 11.89 0.03
CA GLU A 128 -7.55 12.60 -0.92
C GLU A 128 -8.38 13.69 -0.24
N ILE A 129 -8.99 13.39 0.92
CA ILE A 129 -9.77 14.37 1.70
C ILE A 129 -8.87 15.54 2.10
N VAL A 130 -7.67 15.25 2.61
CA VAL A 130 -6.71 16.29 3.02
C VAL A 130 -6.29 17.14 1.82
N CYS A 131 -5.93 16.54 0.68
CA CYS A 131 -5.54 17.26 -0.52
C CYS A 131 -6.66 18.16 -1.05
N ARG A 132 -7.89 17.64 -1.08
CA ARG A 132 -9.08 18.41 -1.50
C ARG A 132 -9.40 19.54 -0.53
N THR A 133 -9.22 19.32 0.77
CA THR A 133 -9.39 20.35 1.79
C THR A 133 -8.37 21.47 1.60
N ILE A 134 -7.08 21.13 1.44
CA ILE A 134 -6.02 22.11 1.16
C ILE A 134 -6.30 22.86 -0.16
N HIS A 135 -6.78 22.17 -1.18
CA HIS A 135 -7.12 22.78 -2.46
C HIS A 135 -8.30 23.75 -2.31
N LYS A 136 -9.36 23.37 -1.59
CA LYS A 136 -10.53 24.24 -1.34
C LYS A 136 -10.16 25.50 -0.55
N ILE A 137 -9.19 25.42 0.35
CA ILE A 137 -8.66 26.60 1.06
C ILE A 137 -7.98 27.58 0.09
N LYS A 138 -7.34 27.08 -0.96
CA LYS A 138 -6.63 27.91 -1.95
C LYS A 138 -7.54 28.39 -3.10
N ASP A 139 -8.49 27.57 -3.50
CA ASP A 139 -9.42 27.81 -4.62
C ASP A 139 -10.82 27.27 -4.25
N PRO A 140 -11.72 28.14 -3.76
CA PRO A 140 -12.97 27.72 -3.13
C PRO A 140 -14.05 27.18 -4.09
N GLU A 141 -14.01 27.54 -5.37
CA GLU A 141 -15.18 27.49 -6.25
C GLU A 141 -15.50 26.09 -6.83
N ASP A 142 -14.54 25.15 -6.89
CA ASP A 142 -14.70 23.95 -7.72
C ASP A 142 -14.33 22.59 -7.06
N VAL A 143 -14.11 22.57 -5.74
CA VAL A 143 -13.59 21.36 -5.07
C VAL A 143 -14.61 20.73 -4.13
N ARG A 144 -15.19 19.59 -4.56
CA ARG A 144 -15.94 18.68 -3.68
C ARG A 144 -14.96 17.88 -2.82
N ILE A 145 -14.97 18.14 -1.51
CA ILE A 145 -14.13 17.44 -0.52
C ILE A 145 -14.60 15.98 -0.37
N PHE A 146 -15.89 15.78 -0.06
CA PHE A 146 -16.49 14.46 0.11
C PHE A 146 -17.00 13.88 -1.21
N HIS A 147 -16.07 13.58 -2.12
CA HIS A 147 -16.43 12.88 -3.35
C HIS A 147 -16.94 11.47 -3.02
N PRO A 148 -18.09 11.00 -3.57
CA PRO A 148 -18.69 9.72 -3.19
C PRO A 148 -17.73 8.53 -3.28
N ALA A 149 -16.92 8.46 -4.34
CA ALA A 149 -15.89 7.44 -4.49
C ALA A 149 -14.89 7.44 -3.31
N VAL A 150 -14.43 8.61 -2.84
CA VAL A 150 -13.48 8.71 -1.73
C VAL A 150 -14.12 8.27 -0.42
N VAL A 151 -15.40 8.60 -0.19
CA VAL A 151 -16.13 8.18 1.00
C VAL A 151 -16.35 6.67 1.02
N VAL A 152 -16.72 6.08 -0.12
CA VAL A 152 -16.87 4.62 -0.23
C VAL A 152 -15.54 3.91 0.05
N LEU A 153 -14.44 4.37 -0.57
CA LEU A 153 -13.11 3.80 -0.33
C LEU A 153 -12.66 3.97 1.13
N LEU A 154 -13.01 5.09 1.78
CA LEU A 154 -12.72 5.33 3.18
C LEU A 154 -13.45 4.33 4.08
N ILE A 155 -14.75 4.13 3.87
CA ILE A 155 -15.58 3.21 4.66
C ILE A 155 -15.10 1.77 4.47
N LEU A 156 -14.89 1.34 3.22
CA LEU A 156 -14.38 0.00 2.91
C LEU A 156 -12.98 -0.22 3.46
N GLY A 157 -12.09 0.76 3.33
CA GLY A 157 -10.75 0.72 3.89
C GLY A 157 -10.76 0.62 5.41
N LEU A 158 -11.61 1.40 6.09
CA LEU A 158 -11.72 1.37 7.55
C LEU A 158 -12.29 0.05 8.05
N ALA A 159 -13.40 -0.42 7.47
CA ALA A 159 -14.02 -1.69 7.83
C ALA A 159 -13.07 -2.87 7.56
N GLY A 160 -12.42 -2.88 6.40
CA GLY A 160 -11.44 -3.90 6.04
C GLY A 160 -10.19 -3.88 6.92
N THR A 161 -9.71 -2.69 7.32
CA THR A 161 -8.58 -2.56 8.26
C THR A 161 -8.95 -3.11 9.63
N TYR A 162 -10.16 -2.83 10.10
CA TYR A 162 -10.67 -3.38 11.36
C TYR A 162 -10.75 -4.92 11.30
N MET A 163 -11.33 -5.47 10.23
CA MET A 163 -11.45 -6.93 10.06
C MET A 163 -10.09 -7.62 9.88
N GLY A 164 -9.26 -7.07 9.00
CA GLY A 164 -7.98 -7.66 8.60
C GLY A 164 -6.86 -7.50 9.61
N LEU A 165 -6.82 -6.41 10.39
CA LEU A 165 -5.71 -6.18 11.33
C LEU A 165 -6.16 -6.29 12.79
N ILE A 166 -7.27 -5.65 13.17
CA ILE A 166 -7.70 -5.64 14.58
C ILE A 166 -8.34 -6.98 14.95
N LYS A 167 -9.23 -7.48 14.09
CA LYS A 167 -9.81 -8.82 14.20
C LYS A 167 -9.05 -9.85 13.38
N GLY A 168 -7.81 -9.53 12.98
CA GLY A 168 -6.99 -10.36 12.09
C GLY A 168 -6.83 -11.79 12.58
N GLN A 169 -6.69 -12.03 13.89
CA GLN A 169 -6.59 -13.38 14.45
C GLN A 169 -7.86 -14.21 14.20
N GLU A 170 -9.04 -13.64 14.45
CA GLU A 170 -10.34 -14.28 14.17
C GLU A 170 -10.52 -14.51 12.66
N TRP A 171 -10.06 -13.57 11.85
CA TRP A 171 -10.08 -13.66 10.40
C TRP A 171 -9.19 -14.79 9.86
N VAL A 172 -7.97 -14.98 10.41
CA VAL A 172 -7.10 -16.13 10.07
C VAL A 172 -7.87 -17.43 10.27
N TYR A 173 -8.53 -17.62 11.42
CA TYR A 173 -9.20 -18.87 11.71
C TYR A 173 -10.30 -19.17 10.69
N MET A 174 -11.09 -18.17 10.28
CA MET A 174 -12.11 -18.36 9.25
C MET A 174 -11.48 -18.76 7.90
N VAL A 175 -10.43 -18.07 7.47
CA VAL A 175 -9.76 -18.34 6.18
C VAL A 175 -9.09 -19.71 6.19
N VAL A 176 -8.33 -20.04 7.24
CA VAL A 176 -7.61 -21.32 7.36
C VAL A 176 -8.58 -22.48 7.54
N HIS A 177 -9.65 -22.30 8.32
CA HIS A 177 -10.67 -23.34 8.47
C HIS A 177 -11.37 -23.65 7.14
N HIS A 178 -11.73 -22.60 6.38
CA HIS A 178 -12.33 -22.76 5.06
C HIS A 178 -11.36 -23.45 4.09
N TYR A 179 -10.09 -23.06 4.11
CA TYR A 179 -9.04 -23.70 3.31
C TYR A 179 -8.91 -25.19 3.65
N ALA A 180 -8.78 -25.53 4.94
CA ALA A 180 -8.63 -26.92 5.39
C ALA A 180 -9.83 -27.79 4.97
N ALA A 181 -11.05 -27.26 5.06
CA ALA A 181 -12.27 -27.97 4.68
C ALA A 181 -12.35 -28.30 3.18
N HIS A 182 -11.66 -27.55 2.30
CA HIS A 182 -11.77 -27.70 0.84
C HIS A 182 -10.52 -28.29 0.17
N PHE A 183 -9.35 -28.20 0.81
CA PHE A 183 -8.07 -28.61 0.19
C PHE A 183 -7.31 -29.69 0.97
N LEU A 184 -7.63 -29.92 2.25
CA LEU A 184 -6.90 -30.88 3.10
C LEU A 184 -7.73 -32.11 3.50
N ASN A 185 -9.04 -32.10 3.25
CA ASN A 185 -9.97 -33.21 3.47
C ASN A 185 -10.50 -33.73 2.12
#